data_AF-A0A369KLZ3-F1
#
_entry.id   AF-A0A369KLZ3-F1
#
_cell.length_a   1.000
_cell.length_b   1.000
_cell.length_c   1.000
_cell.angle_alpha   90.00
_cell.angle_beta   90.00
_cell.angle_gamma   90.00
#
_symmetry.space_group_name_H-M   'P 1'
#
loop_
_entity.id
_entity.type
_entity.pdbx_description
1 polymer ?
#
loop_
_entity_poly.entity_id
_entity_poly.type
_entity_poly.pdbx_seq_one_letter_code
_entity_poly.pdbx_strand_id
1 'polypeptide(L)'
;MNPTNDAWVWIFFYSFFLVMICSTVFVSIKKKSLRKVSLRAFVATIVLFALFSWNAMYRNMTTEFGHFFESLTSLRPWSWMCIYLFAYVLKWWYLIFLHYQQNSIPSHKNESEYRQ
;
A
#
# COMPACT_ATOMS: atom_id res chain seq x y z
N MET A 1 12.26 -2.30 30.84
CA MET A 1 11.97 -1.61 29.57
C MET A 1 12.59 -2.44 28.47
N ASN A 2 11.79 -3.13 27.66
CA ASN A 2 12.29 -3.97 26.56
C ASN A 2 12.28 -3.12 25.27
N PRO A 3 13.39 -2.55 24.81
CA PRO A 3 13.38 -1.57 23.71
C PRO A 3 13.29 -2.24 22.32
N THR A 4 13.24 -3.57 22.25
CA THR A 4 13.62 -4.31 21.04
C THR A 4 12.43 -4.81 20.20
N ASN A 5 11.22 -4.90 20.75
CA ASN A 5 10.10 -5.52 20.04
C ASN A 5 9.44 -4.62 18.98
N ASP A 6 9.48 -3.29 19.16
CA ASP A 6 8.75 -2.37 18.28
C ASP A 6 9.57 -1.94 17.05
N ALA A 7 10.89 -2.14 17.06
CA ALA A 7 11.76 -1.80 15.93
C ALA A 7 11.45 -2.66 14.69
N TRP A 8 11.09 -3.93 14.88
CA TRP A 8 10.77 -4.85 13.79
C TRP A 8 9.50 -4.45 13.04
N VAL A 9 8.46 -4.02 13.77
CA VAL A 9 7.21 -3.53 13.17
C VAL A 9 7.50 -2.37 12.22
N TRP A 10 8.42 -1.49 12.61
CA TRP A 10 8.87 -0.39 11.76
C TRP A 10 9.66 -0.84 10.55
N ILE A 11 10.61 -1.77 10.71
CA ILE A 11 11.35 -2.33 9.58
C ILE A 11 10.38 -2.95 8.56
N PHE A 12 9.36 -3.70 9.02
CA PHE A 12 8.32 -4.23 8.14
C PHE A 12 7.48 -3.14 7.49
N PHE A 13 7.08 -2.11 8.24
CA PHE A 13 6.27 -1.02 7.72
C PHE A 13 7.01 -0.18 6.67
N TYR A 14 8.26 0.20 6.92
CA TYR A 14 9.11 0.92 5.96
C TYR A 14 9.43 0.04 4.74
N SER A 15 9.72 -1.24 4.93
CA SER A 15 9.93 -2.18 3.83
C SER A 15 8.69 -2.31 2.95
N PHE A 16 7.51 -2.44 3.55
CA PHE A 16 6.24 -2.46 2.83
C PHE A 16 6.04 -1.18 2.02
N PHE A 17 6.39 -0.04 2.61
CA PHE A 17 6.28 1.27 1.97
C PHE A 17 7.24 1.42 0.76
N LEU A 18 8.46 0.92 0.88
CA LEU A 18 9.42 0.89 -0.23
C LEU A 18 8.95 -0.01 -1.37
N VAL A 19 8.48 -1.22 -1.05
CA VAL A 19 7.91 -2.15 -2.03
C VAL A 19 6.72 -1.50 -2.74
N MET A 20 5.84 -0.83 -1.98
CA MET A 20 4.70 -0.07 -2.49
C MET A 20 5.13 1.00 -3.50
N ILE A 21 6.11 1.84 -3.18
CA ILE A 21 6.61 2.88 -4.08
C ILE A 21 7.18 2.24 -5.35
N CYS A 22 8.05 1.24 -5.22
CA CYS A 22 8.67 0.54 -6.34
C CYS A 22 7.63 -0.08 -7.28
N SER A 23 6.64 -0.79 -6.75
CA SER A 23 5.56 -1.39 -7.54
C SER A 23 4.73 -0.33 -8.26
N THR A 24 4.40 0.77 -7.59
CA THR A 24 3.57 1.82 -8.17
C THR A 24 4.27 2.57 -9.30
N VAL A 25 5.57 2.84 -9.14
CA VAL A 25 6.41 3.43 -10.19
C VAL A 25 6.55 2.48 -11.38
N PHE A 26 6.87 1.21 -11.12
CA PHE A 26 7.05 0.21 -12.18
C PHE A 26 5.78 0.02 -13.02
N VAL A 27 4.62 -0.13 -12.37
CA VAL A 27 3.33 -0.25 -13.07
C VAL A 27 2.99 1.01 -13.84
N SER A 28 3.24 2.19 -13.27
CA SER A 28 2.94 3.47 -13.94
C SER A 28 3.74 3.67 -15.22
N ILE A 29 4.97 3.15 -15.27
CA ILE A 29 5.84 3.19 -16.46
C ILE A 29 5.38 2.14 -17.49
N LYS A 30 5.10 0.90 -17.06
CA LYS A 30 4.82 -0.23 -17.97
C LYS A 30 3.38 -0.26 -18.52
N LYS A 31 2.38 0.23 -17.79
CA LYS A 31 0.96 0.12 -18.17
C LYS A 31 0.25 1.47 -18.15
N LYS A 32 0.18 2.12 -19.33
CA LYS A 32 -0.50 3.43 -19.51
C LYS A 32 -1.97 3.44 -19.05
N SER A 33 -2.71 2.35 -19.22
CA SER A 33 -4.12 2.24 -18.82
C SER A 33 -4.31 2.30 -17.29
N LEU A 34 -3.35 1.76 -16.53
CA LEU A 34 -3.40 1.73 -15.06
C LEU A 34 -2.75 2.97 -14.42
N ARG A 35 -2.09 3.83 -15.21
CA ARG A 35 -1.33 5.00 -14.74
C ARG A 35 -2.15 5.93 -13.84
N LYS A 36 -3.42 6.21 -14.18
CA LYS A 36 -4.30 7.07 -13.36
C LYS A 36 -4.61 6.44 -12.00
N VAL A 37 -4.83 5.13 -11.96
CA VAL A 37 -5.14 4.40 -10.71
C VAL A 37 -3.88 4.26 -9.85
N SER A 38 -2.74 3.95 -10.47
CA SER A 38 -1.44 3.91 -9.81
C SER A 38 -1.03 5.28 -9.25
N LEU A 39 -1.29 6.38 -9.96
CA LEU A 39 -1.03 7.72 -9.44
C LEU A 39 -1.86 8.02 -8.18
N ARG A 40 -3.14 7.62 -8.15
CA ARG A 40 -3.97 7.75 -6.94
C ARG A 40 -3.43 6.91 -5.78
N ALA A 41 -2.99 5.68 -6.05
CA ALA A 41 -2.38 4.82 -5.03
C ALA A 41 -1.06 5.41 -4.50
N PHE A 42 -0.25 6.01 -5.36
CA PHE A 42 0.98 6.71 -4.98
C PHE A 42 0.69 7.90 -4.06
N VAL A 43 -0.27 8.76 -4.44
CA VAL A 43 -0.70 9.89 -3.61
C VAL A 43 -1.26 9.41 -2.27
N ALA A 44 -2.12 8.38 -2.27
CA ALA A 44 -2.66 7.79 -1.03
C ALA A 44 -1.55 7.26 -0.12
N THR A 45 -0.51 6.66 -0.70
CA THR A 45 0.67 6.16 0.02
C THR A 45 1.40 7.35 0.67
N ILE A 46 1.75 8.40 -0.09
CA ILE A 46 2.40 9.62 0.46
C ILE A 46 1.57 10.24 1.59
N VAL A 47 0.26 10.38 1.40
CA VAL A 47 -0.65 10.93 2.42
C VAL A 47 -0.64 10.07 3.68
N LEU A 48 -0.66 8.74 3.53
CA LEU A 48 -0.59 7.81 4.66
C LEU A 48 0.73 7.99 5.43
N PHE A 49 1.86 8.13 4.74
CA PHE A 49 3.15 8.39 5.38
C PHE A 49 3.19 9.73 6.09
N ALA A 50 2.75 10.80 5.43
CA ALA A 50 2.71 12.13 6.01
C ALA A 50 1.84 12.16 7.27
N LEU A 51 0.66 11.54 7.24
CA LEU A 51 -0.22 11.43 8.40
C LEU A 51 0.42 10.64 9.55
N PHE A 52 1.10 9.53 9.23
CA PHE A 52 1.75 8.71 10.25
C PHE A 52 2.92 9.46 10.88
N SER A 53 3.79 10.08 10.09
CA SER A 53 4.93 10.87 10.56
C SER A 53 4.49 12.10 11.35
N TRP A 54 3.46 12.80 10.90
CA TRP A 54 2.93 13.98 11.61
C TRP A 54 2.37 13.62 12.98
N ASN A 55 1.56 12.55 13.07
CA ASN A 55 0.99 12.14 14.36
C ASN A 55 2.04 11.48 15.27
N ALA A 56 3.08 10.85 14.71
CA ALA A 56 4.21 10.34 15.48
C ALA A 56 4.98 11.44 16.24
N MET A 57 4.96 12.70 15.77
CA MET A 57 5.60 13.82 16.47
C MET A 57 4.87 14.25 17.76
N TYR A 58 3.57 13.95 17.90
CA TYR A 58 2.77 14.28 19.09
C TYR A 58 2.82 13.21 20.19
N ARG A 59 3.80 12.31 20.12
CA ARG A 59 3.91 11.14 20.98
C ARG A 59 4.44 11.50 22.37
N ASN A 60 3.57 11.46 23.38
CA ASN A 60 3.96 11.63 24.79
C ASN A 60 4.57 10.35 25.37
N MET A 61 5.86 10.11 25.11
CA MET A 61 6.69 9.01 25.66
C MET A 61 6.22 7.56 25.40
N THR A 62 5.12 7.34 24.69
CA THR A 62 4.67 6.02 24.23
C THR A 62 5.47 5.54 23.01
N THR A 63 5.34 4.28 22.59
CA THR A 63 5.94 3.82 21.32
C THR A 63 5.03 4.24 20.15
N GLU A 64 5.56 4.41 18.93
CA GLU A 64 4.74 4.96 17.83
C GLU A 64 3.58 4.04 17.47
N PHE A 65 3.84 2.72 17.51
CA PHE A 65 2.78 1.73 17.31
C PHE A 65 1.75 1.78 18.44
N GLY A 66 2.21 1.94 19.69
CA GLY A 66 1.32 2.16 20.83
C GLY A 66 0.44 3.40 20.66
N HIS A 67 1.01 4.51 20.21
CA HIS A 67 0.26 5.75 19.96
C HIS A 67 -0.75 5.61 18.82
N PHE A 68 -0.39 4.89 17.75
CA PHE A 68 -1.32 4.57 16.67
C PHE A 68 -2.46 3.67 17.15
N PHE A 69 -2.15 2.61 17.90
CA PHE A 69 -3.13 1.66 18.42
C PHE A 69 -4.09 2.33 19.41
N GLU A 70 -3.57 3.15 20.33
CA GLU A 70 -4.37 3.96 21.24
C GLU A 70 -5.26 4.94 20.48
N SER A 71 -4.73 5.59 19.45
CA SER A 71 -5.50 6.49 18.60
C SER A 71 -6.57 5.75 17.80
N LEU A 72 -6.35 4.48 17.47
CA LEU A 72 -7.31 3.63 16.78
C LEU A 72 -8.46 3.21 17.70
N THR A 73 -8.15 2.73 18.90
CA THR A 73 -9.14 2.35 19.92
C THR A 73 -9.92 3.54 20.43
N SER A 74 -9.28 4.72 20.49
CA SER A 74 -9.92 6.00 20.84
C SER A 74 -10.72 6.63 19.69
N LEU A 75 -10.91 5.91 18.58
CA LEU A 75 -11.68 6.34 17.41
C LEU A 75 -11.22 7.70 16.83
N ARG A 76 -9.92 8.03 16.92
CA ARG A 76 -9.42 9.29 16.37
C ARG A 76 -9.54 9.28 14.84
N PRO A 77 -10.02 10.36 14.21
CA PRO A 77 -10.24 10.37 12.76
C PRO A 77 -8.98 10.03 11.93
N TRP A 78 -7.81 10.47 12.39
CA TRP A 78 -6.55 10.27 11.66
C TRP A 78 -6.13 8.79 11.59
N SER A 79 -6.34 8.02 12.65
CA SER A 79 -5.95 6.59 12.70
C SER A 79 -6.87 5.75 11.80
N TRP A 80 -8.16 6.06 11.80
CA TRP A 80 -9.13 5.47 10.87
C TRP A 80 -8.87 5.85 9.41
N MET A 81 -8.48 7.10 9.14
CA MET A 81 -8.03 7.52 7.81
C MET A 81 -6.80 6.71 7.36
N CYS A 82 -5.84 6.45 8.24
CA CYS A 82 -4.70 5.58 7.91
C CYS A 82 -5.15 4.16 7.55
N ILE A 83 -6.10 3.55 8.29
CA ILE A 83 -6.66 2.24 7.93
C ILE A 83 -7.36 2.27 6.57
N TYR A 84 -8.17 3.29 6.32
CA TYR A 84 -8.89 3.43 5.06
C TYR A 84 -7.93 3.55 3.87
N LEU A 85 -6.91 4.40 3.99
CA LEU A 85 -5.87 4.58 2.98
C LEU A 85 -5.05 3.30 2.78
N PHE A 86 -4.75 2.57 3.86
CA PHE A 86 -4.06 1.29 3.79
C PHE A 86 -4.90 0.23 3.05
N ALA A 87 -6.19 0.12 3.36
CA ALA A 87 -7.11 -0.77 2.65
C ALA A 87 -7.25 -0.41 1.16
N TYR A 88 -7.30 0.89 0.83
CA TYR A 88 -7.30 1.36 -0.55
C TYR A 88 -6.03 0.93 -1.32
N VAL A 89 -4.88 1.07 -0.67
CA VAL A 89 -3.58 0.65 -1.19
C VAL A 89 -3.55 -0.87 -1.43
N LEU A 90 -4.03 -1.68 -0.47
CA LEU A 90 -4.13 -3.13 -0.62
C LEU A 90 -5.05 -3.53 -1.78
N LYS A 91 -6.20 -2.86 -1.91
CA LYS A 91 -7.11 -3.07 -3.04
C LYS A 91 -6.43 -2.78 -4.37
N TRP A 92 -5.62 -1.72 -4.46
CA TRP A 92 -4.84 -1.44 -5.66
C TRP A 92 -3.84 -2.56 -5.97
N TRP A 93 -3.11 -3.05 -4.95
CA TRP A 93 -2.19 -4.18 -5.10
C TRP A 93 -2.88 -5.43 -5.64
N TYR A 94 -4.06 -5.75 -5.11
CA TYR A 94 -4.88 -6.87 -5.58
C TYR A 94 -5.28 -6.72 -7.05
N LEU A 95 -5.68 -5.52 -7.49
CA LEU A 95 -6.02 -5.24 -8.89
C LEU A 95 -4.81 -5.39 -9.83
N ILE A 96 -3.62 -4.98 -9.38
CA ILE A 96 -2.38 -5.16 -10.15
C ILE A 96 -2.03 -6.64 -10.28
N PHE A 97 -2.15 -7.39 -9.19
CA PHE A 97 -1.89 -8.83 -9.18
C PHE A 97 -2.79 -9.59 -10.16
N LEU A 98 -4.10 -9.29 -10.15
CA LEU A 98 -5.05 -9.85 -11.12
C LEU A 98 -4.70 -9.48 -12.57
N HIS A 99 -4.37 -8.21 -12.83
CA HIS A 99 -3.94 -7.77 -14.17
C HIS A 99 -2.61 -8.38 -14.62
N TYR A 100 -1.78 -8.86 -13.69
CA TYR A 100 -0.55 -9.57 -14.01
C TYR A 100 -0.87 -11.02 -14.40
N GLN A 101 -1.69 -11.72 -13.61
CA GLN A 101 -2.14 -13.08 -13.93
C GLN A 101 -2.88 -13.17 -15.27
N GLN A 102 -3.75 -12.20 -15.56
CA GLN A 102 -4.56 -12.22 -16.78
C GLN A 102 -3.74 -11.97 -18.06
N ASN A 103 -2.62 -11.24 -17.96
CA ASN A 103 -1.69 -11.04 -19.07
C ASN A 103 -0.66 -12.18 -19.20
N SER A 104 -0.45 -12.99 -18.15
CA SER A 104 0.43 -14.16 -18.20
C SER A 104 -0.24 -15.43 -18.72
N ILE A 105 -1.57 -15.42 -18.88
CA ILE A 105 -2.28 -16.46 -19.62
C ILE A 105 -2.22 -16.05 -21.09
N PRO A 106 -1.35 -16.65 -21.93
CA PRO A 106 -1.40 -16.38 -23.35
C PRO A 106 -2.77 -16.82 -23.84
N SER A 107 -3.49 -15.91 -24.49
CA SER A 107 -4.72 -16.20 -25.20
C SER A 107 -4.41 -17.19 -26.34
N HIS A 108 -4.35 -18.48 -26.01
CA HIS A 108 -4.20 -19.57 -26.95
C HIS A 108 -5.50 -19.83 -27.74
N LYS A 109 -6.34 -18.80 -27.91
CA LYS A 109 -7.72 -18.94 -28.40
C LYS A 109 -7.89 -18.60 -29.88
N ASN A 110 -6.82 -18.27 -30.62
CA ASN A 110 -6.95 -17.78 -31.99
C ASN A 110 -6.35 -18.71 -33.06
N GLU A 111 -5.88 -19.91 -32.71
CA GLU A 111 -5.23 -20.83 -33.68
C GLU A 111 -6.15 -21.89 -34.30
N SER A 112 -7.38 -22.05 -33.79
CA SER A 112 -8.33 -23.06 -34.30
C SER A 112 -9.31 -22.54 -35.35
N GLU A 113 -9.37 -21.23 -35.59
CA GLU A 113 -10.37 -20.63 -36.50
C GLU A 113 -9.83 -20.33 -37.90
N TYR A 114 -8.51 -20.52 -38.13
CA TYR A 114 -7.87 -20.38 -39.43
C TYR A 114 -7.54 -21.73 -40.10
N ARG A 115 -8.04 -22.84 -39.55
CA ARG A 115 -7.83 -24.20 -40.05
C ARG A 115 -9.10 -24.90 -40.56
N GLN A 116 -10.09 -24.13 -40.98
CA GLN A 116 -11.24 -24.61 -41.76
C GLN A 116 -11.37 -23.77 -43.03
#